data_AF-F3SG11-F1
#
_entry.id   AF-F3SG11-F1
#
_cell.length_a   1.000
_cell.length_b   1.000
_cell.length_c   1.000
_cell.angle_alpha   90.00
_cell.angle_beta   90.00
_cell.angle_gamma   90.00
#
_symmetry.space_group_name_H-M   'P 1'
#
loop_
_entity.id
_entity.type
_entity.pdbx_description
1 polymer ?
#
loop_
_entity_poly.entity_id
_entity_poly.type
_entity_poly.pdbx_seq_one_letter_code
_entity_poly.pdbx_strand_id
1 'polypeptide(L)'
;MVNLRRIELTANNNLVELMKAQEREMIDALIQSEKSKVTAQSSLLAAWLAEQKLQMSDFATATLNNSLKGGFSGNAATAATNYLTNIPQPNLQNPIK
;
A
#
# COMPACT_ATOMS: atom_id res chain seq x y z
N MET A 1 49.94 -31.99 -23.61
CA MET A 1 49.12 -30.82 -23.96
C MET A 1 47.58 -31.05 -23.92
N VAL A 2 47.05 -32.27 -24.09
CA VAL A 2 45.59 -32.50 -24.09
C VAL A 2 44.93 -32.34 -22.71
N ASN A 3 45.62 -32.69 -21.62
CA ASN A 3 45.07 -32.55 -20.25
C ASN A 3 44.96 -31.08 -19.79
N LEU A 4 45.90 -30.22 -20.18
CA LEU A 4 45.86 -28.79 -19.85
C LEU A 4 44.63 -28.10 -20.45
N ARG A 5 44.35 -28.35 -21.73
CA ARG A 5 43.15 -27.79 -22.41
C ARG A 5 41.83 -28.23 -21.79
N ARG A 6 41.76 -29.47 -21.28
CA ARG A 6 40.55 -29.94 -20.56
C ARG A 6 40.36 -29.22 -19.23
N ILE A 7 41.44 -29.02 -18.47
CA ILE A 7 41.41 -28.30 -17.19
C ILE A 7 40.96 -26.85 -17.41
N GLU A 8 41.52 -26.17 -18.41
CA GLU A 8 41.14 -24.80 -18.78
C GLU A 8 39.66 -24.70 -19.17
N LEU A 9 39.16 -25.64 -19.98
CA LEU A 9 37.74 -25.67 -20.37
C LEU A 9 36.83 -25.87 -19.15
N THR A 10 37.16 -26.80 -18.25
CA THR A 10 36.38 -27.02 -17.03
C THR A 10 36.41 -25.80 -16.11
N ALA A 11 37.57 -25.18 -15.92
CA ALA A 11 37.69 -23.97 -15.11
C ALA A 11 36.86 -22.81 -15.69
N ASN A 12 36.89 -22.61 -17.00
CA ASN A 12 36.08 -21.59 -17.68
C ASN A 12 34.59 -21.86 -17.54
N ASN A 13 34.15 -23.11 -17.72
CA ASN A 13 32.75 -23.48 -17.55
C ASN A 13 32.28 -23.22 -16.10
N ASN A 14 33.09 -23.58 -15.11
CA ASN A 14 32.77 -23.34 -13.70
C ASN A 14 32.70 -21.84 -13.38
N LEU A 15 33.60 -21.03 -13.94
CA LEU A 15 33.57 -19.57 -13.79
C LEU A 15 32.29 -18.98 -14.39
N VAL A 16 31.93 -19.40 -15.60
CA VAL A 16 30.70 -18.96 -16.26
C VAL A 16 29.46 -19.33 -15.43
N GLU A 17 29.39 -20.54 -14.89
CA GLU A 17 28.26 -20.94 -14.04
C GLU A 17 28.20 -20.17 -12.72
N LEU A 18 29.36 -19.85 -12.11
CA LEU A 18 29.41 -19.00 -10.92
C LEU A 18 28.92 -17.57 -11.23
N MET A 19 29.35 -16.98 -12.34
CA MET A 19 28.90 -15.66 -12.77
C MET A 19 27.38 -15.64 -12.98
N LYS A 20 26.83 -16.65 -13.66
CA LYS A 20 25.38 -16.78 -13.84
C LYS A 20 24.64 -16.93 -12.51
N ALA A 21 25.21 -17.63 -11.53
CA ALA A 21 24.61 -17.78 -10.21
C ALA A 21 24.56 -16.43 -9.48
N GLN A 22 25.65 -15.67 -9.51
CA GLN A 22 25.72 -14.34 -8.94
C GLN A 22 24.74 -13.37 -9.61
N GLU A 23 24.60 -13.42 -10.94
CA GLU A 23 23.62 -12.61 -11.66
C GLU A 23 22.18 -12.90 -11.21
N ARG A 24 21.83 -14.18 -11.04
CA ARG A 24 20.51 -14.58 -10.53
C ARG A 24 20.25 -14.04 -9.12
N GLU A 25 21.21 -14.19 -8.22
CA GLU A 25 21.09 -13.66 -6.85
C GLU A 25 20.92 -12.13 -6.84
N MET A 26 21.66 -11.41 -7.68
CA MET A 26 21.52 -9.95 -7.80
C MET A 26 20.14 -9.56 -8.34
N ILE A 27 19.63 -10.26 -9.36
CA ILE A 27 18.29 -10.03 -9.91
C ILE A 27 17.22 -10.28 -8.84
N ASP A 28 17.31 -11.39 -8.11
CA ASP A 28 16.36 -11.72 -7.06
C ASP A 28 16.41 -10.68 -5.93
N ALA A 29 17.60 -10.27 -5.50
CA ALA A 29 17.77 -9.23 -4.49
C ALA A 29 17.13 -7.89 -4.94
N LEU A 30 17.31 -7.51 -6.20
CA LEU A 30 16.69 -6.31 -6.76
C LEU A 30 15.15 -6.43 -6.76
N ILE A 31 14.60 -7.56 -7.21
CA ILE A 31 13.16 -7.81 -7.20
C ILE A 31 12.59 -7.72 -5.78
N GLN A 32 13.27 -8.30 -4.79
CA GLN A 32 12.83 -8.24 -3.39
C GLN A 32 12.92 -6.83 -2.81
N SER A 33 13.94 -6.07 -3.19
CA SER A 33 14.07 -4.66 -2.80
C SER A 33 12.90 -3.83 -3.34
N GLU A 34 12.56 -3.97 -4.62
CA GLU A 34 11.43 -3.25 -5.22
C GLU A 34 10.08 -3.68 -4.63
N LYS A 35 9.87 -4.99 -4.39
CA LYS A 35 8.68 -5.48 -3.67
C LYS A 35 8.55 -4.85 -2.29
N SER A 36 9.66 -4.79 -1.54
CA SER A 36 9.67 -4.20 -0.20
C SER A 36 9.29 -2.72 -0.21
N LYS A 37 9.75 -1.95 -1.22
CA LYS A 37 9.34 -0.55 -1.40
C LYS A 37 7.84 -0.42 -1.66
N VAL A 38 7.28 -1.24 -2.53
CA VAL A 38 5.84 -1.25 -2.83
C VAL A 38 5.02 -1.62 -1.58
N THR A 39 5.45 -2.61 -0.80
CA THR A 39 4.80 -2.98 0.46
C THR A 39 4.85 -1.85 1.49
N ALA A 40 5.97 -1.13 1.59
CA ALA A 40 6.08 0.03 2.49
C ALA A 40 5.14 1.17 2.06
N GLN A 41 5.05 1.47 0.77
CA GLN A 41 4.11 2.45 0.21
C GLN A 41 2.66 2.03 0.44
N SER A 42 2.33 0.75 0.25
CA SER A 42 1.00 0.20 0.54
C SER A 42 0.63 0.40 2.02
N SER A 43 1.56 0.13 2.94
CA SER A 43 1.33 0.29 4.37
C SER A 43 1.08 1.75 4.75
N LEU A 44 1.87 2.68 4.21
CA LEU A 44 1.70 4.11 4.43
C LEU A 44 0.34 4.60 3.89
N LEU A 45 -0.03 4.16 2.69
CA LEU A 45 -1.30 4.53 2.08
C LEU A 45 -2.49 3.96 2.87
N ALA A 46 -2.39 2.72 3.37
CA ALA A 46 -3.43 2.13 4.21
C ALA A 46 -3.66 2.94 5.48
N ALA A 47 -2.60 3.39 6.15
CA ALA A 47 -2.70 4.24 7.33
C ALA A 47 -3.33 5.60 7.01
N TRP A 48 -2.90 6.25 5.92
CA TRP A 48 -3.49 7.51 5.48
C TRP A 48 -4.98 7.36 5.13
N LEU A 49 -5.38 6.30 4.42
CA LEU A 49 -6.78 6.04 4.10
C LEU A 49 -7.61 5.80 5.35
N ALA A 50 -7.10 5.08 6.35
CA ALA A 50 -7.79 4.89 7.62
C ALA A 50 -8.08 6.23 8.33
N GLU A 51 -7.10 7.13 8.36
CA GLU A 51 -7.26 8.48 8.90
C GLU A 51 -8.30 9.29 8.11
N GLN A 52 -8.24 9.25 6.78
CA GLN A 52 -9.23 9.95 5.94
C GLN A 52 -10.66 9.44 6.18
N LYS A 53 -10.85 8.15 6.39
CA LYS A 53 -12.18 7.61 6.73
C LYS A 53 -12.72 8.20 8.02
N LEU A 54 -11.87 8.35 9.04
CA LEU A 54 -12.25 8.95 10.32
C LEU A 54 -12.61 10.42 10.14
N GLN A 55 -11.74 11.19 9.48
CA GLN A 55 -11.98 12.62 9.22
C GLN A 55 -13.27 12.88 8.44
N MET A 56 -13.56 12.06 7.42
CA MET A 56 -14.81 12.16 6.66
C MET A 56 -16.04 11.82 7.51
N SER A 57 -15.94 10.81 8.37
CA SER A 57 -17.01 10.43 9.30
C SER A 57 -17.28 11.51 10.34
N ASP A 58 -16.22 12.07 10.93
CA ASP A 58 -16.32 13.14 11.93
C ASP A 58 -16.87 14.43 11.31
N PHE A 59 -16.46 14.75 10.07
CA PHE A 59 -17.02 15.87 9.35
C PHE A 59 -18.53 15.74 9.15
N ALA A 60 -18.99 14.57 8.70
CA ALA A 60 -20.41 14.33 8.44
C ALA A 60 -21.25 14.34 9.73
N THR A 61 -20.78 13.64 10.76
CA THR A 61 -21.56 13.39 11.99
C THR A 61 -21.50 14.53 12.99
N ALA A 62 -20.38 15.23 13.09
CA ALA A 62 -20.15 16.29 14.07
C ALA A 62 -20.08 17.67 13.43
N THR A 63 -19.14 17.90 12.50
CA THR A 63 -18.89 19.25 11.96
C THR A 63 -20.11 19.79 11.22
N LEU A 64 -20.63 19.04 10.25
CA LEU A 64 -21.78 19.47 9.45
C LEU A 64 -23.04 19.61 10.32
N ASN A 65 -23.26 18.67 11.24
CA ASN A 65 -24.39 18.73 12.16
C ASN A 65 -24.35 20.00 13.04
N ASN A 66 -23.17 20.34 13.58
CA ASN A 66 -22.97 21.57 14.34
C ASN A 66 -23.15 22.82 13.46
N SER A 67 -22.63 22.81 12.23
CA SER A 67 -22.77 23.93 11.29
C SER A 67 -24.22 24.20 10.87
N LEU A 68 -25.07 23.17 10.84
CA LEU A 68 -26.49 23.29 10.49
C LEU A 68 -27.40 23.54 11.70
N LYS A 69 -26.84 23.57 12.92
CA LYS A 69 -27.61 23.79 14.14
C LYS A 69 -28.29 25.15 14.10
N GLY A 70 -29.60 25.16 14.30
CA GLY A 70 -30.43 26.37 14.21
C GLY A 70 -30.86 26.77 12.80
N GLY A 71 -30.33 26.12 11.74
CA GLY A 71 -30.81 26.29 10.36
C GLY A 71 -32.15 25.58 10.10
N PHE A 72 -32.50 24.59 10.94
CA PHE A 72 -33.79 23.90 10.95
C PHE A 72 -34.44 23.98 12.34
N SER A 73 -35.74 23.71 12.40
CA SER A 73 -36.50 23.65 13.65
C SER A 73 -37.48 22.47 13.67
N GLY A 74 -37.97 22.12 14.86
CA GLY A 74 -38.96 21.04 15.05
C GLY A 74 -38.50 19.70 14.46
N ASN A 75 -39.44 18.99 13.84
CA ASN A 75 -39.19 17.66 13.27
C ASN A 75 -38.12 17.66 12.16
N ALA A 76 -37.95 18.77 11.44
CA ALA A 76 -36.91 18.88 10.42
C ALA A 76 -35.50 18.89 11.04
N ALA A 77 -35.31 19.57 12.17
CA ALA A 77 -34.04 19.56 12.90
C ALA A 77 -33.70 18.15 13.42
N THR A 78 -34.69 17.44 13.96
CA THR A 78 -34.54 16.06 14.42
C THR A 78 -34.18 15.14 13.25
N ALA A 79 -34.87 15.24 12.12
CA ALA A 79 -34.61 14.41 10.94
C ALA A 79 -33.20 14.66 10.36
N ALA A 80 -32.76 15.92 10.26
CA ALA A 80 -31.42 16.27 9.80
C ALA A 80 -30.33 15.70 10.71
N THR A 81 -30.49 15.88 12.03
CA THR A 81 -29.56 15.33 13.04
C THR A 81 -29.48 13.81 12.94
N ASN A 82 -30.63 13.13 12.88
CA ASN A 82 -30.69 11.68 12.75
C ASN A 82 -30.05 11.20 11.45
N TYR A 83 -30.26 11.89 10.33
CA TYR A 83 -29.64 11.51 9.07
C TYR A 83 -28.11 11.61 9.14
N LEU A 84 -27.59 12.77 9.59
CA LEU A 84 -26.15 13.05 9.62
C LEU A 84 -25.38 12.14 10.58
N THR A 85 -25.97 11.81 11.72
CA THR A 85 -25.36 10.90 12.72
C THR A 85 -25.35 9.44 12.27
N ASN A 86 -26.15 9.07 11.28
CA ASN A 86 -26.23 7.70 10.75
C ASN A 86 -25.51 7.53 9.40
N ILE A 87 -24.76 8.54 8.92
CA ILE A 87 -23.96 8.39 7.71
C ILE A 87 -22.87 7.34 7.97
N PRO A 88 -22.81 6.26 7.18
CA PRO A 88 -21.81 5.22 7.38
C PRO A 88 -20.42 5.75 7.03
N GLN A 89 -19.40 5.24 7.73
CA GLN A 89 -18.02 5.55 7.42
C GLN A 89 -17.69 5.13 5.97
N PRO A 90 -17.00 5.98 5.19
CA PRO A 90 -16.68 5.68 3.80
C PRO A 90 -15.75 4.48 3.68
N ASN A 91 -15.99 3.64 2.67
CA ASN A 91 -15.13 2.50 2.38
C ASN A 91 -14.01 2.87 1.40
N LEU A 92 -12.96 3.49 1.92
CA LEU A 92 -11.72 3.73 1.17
C LEU A 92 -10.84 2.46 1.17
N GLN A 93 -10.64 1.86 -0.01
CA GLN A 93 -9.79 0.69 -0.17
C GLN A 93 -8.41 1.09 -0.68
N ASN A 94 -7.37 0.40 -0.19
CA ASN A 94 -6.02 0.59 -0.70
C ASN A 94 -5.89 -0.09 -2.08
N PRO A 95 -5.54 0.65 -3.15
CA PRO A 95 -5.37 0.09 -4.49
C PRO A 95 -4.07 -0.71 -4.66
N ILE A 96 -3.09 -0.53 -3.77
CA ILE A 96 -1.81 -1.24 -3.83
C ILE A 96 -1.97 -2.60 -3.16
N LYS A 97 -1.94 -3.66 -3.98
CA LYS A 97 -2.05 -5.06 -3.55
C LYS A 97 -0.69 -5.64 -3.18
#